data_AF-A0A1Y0MAQ0-F1
#
_entry.id   AF-A0A1Y0MAQ0-F1
#
_cell.length_a   1.000
_cell.length_b   1.000
_cell.length_c   1.000
_cell.angle_alpha   90.00
_cell.angle_beta   90.00
_cell.angle_gamma   90.00
#
_symmetry.space_group_name_H-M   'P 1'
#
loop_
_entity.id
_entity.type
_entity.pdbx_description
1 polymer ?
#
loop_
_entity_poly.entity_id
_entity_poly.type
_entity_poly.pdbx_seq_one_letter_code
_entity_poly.pdbx_strand_id
1 'polypeptide(L)' 'MNKSIKLVLLITGAILLTYGIYTMVIPETQLSIGTLDLVKTQDNTNAYITISLGIVAVVLSLIKGKN' A
#
# COMPACT_ATOMS: atom_id res chain seq x y z
N MET A 1 -19.00 10.84 9.49
CA MET A 1 -18.22 9.95 10.38
C MET A 1 -17.78 10.74 11.60
N ASN A 2 -17.71 10.09 12.76
CA ASN A 2 -17.15 10.72 13.95
C ASN A 2 -15.67 11.09 13.70
N LYS A 3 -15.20 12.19 14.30
CA LYS A 3 -13.85 12.73 14.10
C LYS A 3 -12.77 11.69 14.36
N SER A 4 -12.96 10.85 15.39
CA SER A 4 -12.03 9.77 15.73
C SER A 4 -11.92 8.71 14.64
N ILE A 5 -13.04 8.25 14.08
CA ILE A 5 -13.04 7.21 13.03
C ILE A 5 -12.39 7.76 11.75
N LYS A 6 -12.69 9.02 11.41
CA LYS A 6 -12.05 9.71 10.28
C LYS A 6 -10.53 9.80 10.46
N LEU A 7 -10.06 10.18 11.65
CA LEU A 7 -8.63 10.30 11.95
C LEU A 7 -7.91 8.94 11.85
N VAL A 8 -8.49 7.90 12.45
CA VAL A 8 -7.92 6.54 12.37
C VAL A 8 -7.84 6.07 10.93
N LEU A 9 -8.92 6.25 10.14
CA LEU A 9 -8.96 5.80 8.75
C LEU A 9 -7.93 6.54 7.88
N LEU A 10 -7.71 7.84 8.13
CA LEU A 10 -6.71 8.64 7.44
C LEU A 10 -5.28 8.13 7.76
N ILE A 11 -4.97 7.91 9.03
CA ILE A 11 -3.66 7.43 9.47
C ILE A 11 -3.39 6.03 8.91
N THR A 12 -4.35 5.12 9.04
CA THR A 12 -4.23 3.76 8.48
C THR A 12 -4.05 3.80 6.97
N GLY A 13 -4.80 4.65 6.26
CA GLY A 13 -4.65 4.83 4.81
C GLY A 13 -3.25 5.32 4.43
N ALA A 14 -2.70 6.30 5.15
CA ALA A 14 -1.35 6.81 4.91
C ALA A 14 -0.26 5.73 5.16
N ILE A 15 -0.41 4.92 6.19
CA ILE A 15 0.50 3.80 6.48
C ILE A 15 0.45 2.77 5.35
N LEU A 16 -0.74 2.37 4.90
CA LEU A 16 -0.91 1.41 3.81
C LEU A 16 -0.30 1.92 2.50
N LEU A 17 -0.48 3.20 2.18
CA LEU A 17 0.14 3.81 0.99
C LEU A 17 1.66 3.76 1.07
N THR A 18 2.23 4.17 2.21
CA THR A 18 3.68 4.21 2.40
C THR A 18 4.27 2.79 2.35
N TYR A 19 3.60 1.81 2.97
CA TYR A 19 4.03 0.41 2.97
C TYR A 19 3.88 -0.26 1.59
N GLY A 20 2.80 0.02 0.87
CA GLY A 20 2.57 -0.47 -0.48
C GLY A 20 3.59 0.09 -1.48
N ILE A 21 3.95 1.37 -1.37
CA ILE A 21 5.01 1.98 -2.18
C ILE A 21 6.36 1.36 -1.82
N TYR A 22 6.65 1.18 -0.53
CA TYR A 22 7.89 0.53 -0.07
C TYR A 22 8.06 -0.87 -0.67
N THR A 23 6.99 -1.68 -0.66
CA THR A 23 6.99 -3.04 -1.24
C THR A 23 7.04 -3.03 -2.77
N MET A 24 6.54 -1.99 -3.45
CA MET A 24 6.68 -1.86 -4.91
C MET A 24 8.10 -1.47 -5.33
N VAL A 25 8.73 -0.57 -4.56
CA VAL A 25 10.05 0.00 -4.88
C VAL A 25 11.18 -0.92 -4.48
N ILE A 26 11.04 -1.63 -3.36
CA ILE A 26 12.06 -2.58 -2.92
C ILE A 26 11.78 -3.92 -3.58
N PRO A 27 12.65 -4.36 -4.50
CA PRO A 27 12.53 -5.69 -5.06
C PRO A 27 12.59 -6.69 -3.91
N GLU A 28 11.66 -7.64 -3.89
CA GLU A 28 11.71 -8.79 -2.99
C GLU A 28 12.97 -9.59 -3.34
N THR A 29 14.09 -9.18 -2.74
CA THR A 29 15.43 -9.79 -2.76
C THR A 29 15.67 -10.71 -3.96
N GLN A 30 15.81 -10.13 -5.16
CA GLN A 30 16.38 -10.82 -6.30
C GLN A 30 17.89 -10.95 -6.07
N LEU A 31 18.28 -11.90 -5.22
CA LEU A 31 19.68 -12.30 -5.04
C LEU A 31 20.12 -13.06 -6.29
N SER A 32 20.80 -12.37 -7.20
CA SER A 32 21.45 -12.96 -8.36
C SER A 32 22.68 -13.75 -7.88
N ILE A 33 22.51 -15.02 -7.54
CA ILE A 33 23.61 -15.93 -7.22
C ILE A 33 24.14 -16.54 -8.53
N GLY A 34 24.96 -15.79 -9.27
CA GLY A 34 25.66 -16.31 -10.47
C GLY A 34 24.72 -16.73 -11.62
N THR A 35 24.98 -17.89 -12.26
CA THR A 35 24.38 -18.37 -13.51
C THR A 35 22.91 -18.84 -13.42
N LEU A 36 22.31 -18.78 -12.23
CA LEU A 36 20.91 -19.13 -12.02
C LEU A 36 20.09 -17.84 -12.05
N ASP A 37 19.62 -17.47 -13.25
CA ASP A 37 18.67 -16.38 -13.42
C ASP A 37 17.34 -16.78 -12.78
N LEU A 38 17.22 -16.52 -11.47
CA LEU A 38 15.96 -16.46 -10.75
C LEU A 38 15.18 -15.20 -11.14
N VAL A 39 15.15 -14.86 -12.44
CA VAL A 39 14.32 -13.79 -13.02
C VAL A 39 12.87 -14.25 -12.98
N LYS A 40 12.37 -14.48 -11.77
CA LYS A 40 10.94 -14.58 -11.52
C LYS A 40 10.47 -13.14 -11.53
N THR A 41 9.80 -12.77 -12.63
CA THR A 41 9.21 -11.45 -12.83
C THR A 41 8.67 -10.91 -11.52
N GLN A 42 9.14 -9.73 -11.12
CA GLN A 42 8.77 -9.08 -9.86
C GLN A 42 7.24 -9.03 -9.73
N ASP A 43 6.69 -9.82 -8.82
CA ASP A 43 5.24 -9.88 -8.59
C ASP A 43 4.83 -8.80 -7.59
N ASN A 44 4.35 -7.68 -8.11
CA ASN A 44 3.91 -6.55 -7.31
C ASN A 44 2.40 -6.59 -7.02
N THR A 45 1.71 -7.72 -7.24
CA THR A 45 0.25 -7.81 -7.07
C THR A 45 -0.18 -7.38 -5.67
N ASN A 46 0.51 -7.86 -4.64
CA ASN A 46 0.21 -7.52 -3.25
C ASN A 46 0.46 -6.03 -2.94
N ALA A 47 1.51 -5.44 -3.52
CA ALA A 47 1.81 -4.02 -3.38
C ALA A 47 0.70 -3.17 -4.01
N TYR A 48 0.23 -3.52 -5.21
CA TYR A 48 -0.89 -2.81 -5.86
C TYR A 48 -2.19 -2.92 -5.06
N ILE A 49 -2.53 -4.10 -4.54
CA ILE A 49 -3.71 -4.27 -3.69
C ILE A 49 -3.61 -3.39 -2.44
N THR A 50 -2.43 -3.38 -1.80
CA THR A 50 -2.18 -2.59 -0.59
C THR A 50 -2.31 -1.09 -0.84
N ILE A 51 -1.72 -0.60 -1.94
CA ILE A 51 -1.85 0.81 -2.36
C ILE A 51 -3.32 1.14 -2.64
N SER A 52 -4.04 0.28 -3.37
CA SER A 52 -5.45 0.47 -3.73
C SER A 52 -6.33 0.60 -2.49
N LEU A 53 -6.15 -0.28 -1.50
CA LEU A 53 -6.81 -0.21 -0.20
C LEU A 53 -6.47 1.07 0.55
N GLY A 54 -5.19 1.47 0.54
CA GLY A 54 -4.73 2.73 1.13
C GLY A 54 -5.42 3.95 0.52
N ILE A 55 -5.51 4.03 -0.82
CA ILE A 55 -6.22 5.10 -1.54
C ILE A 55 -7.69 5.13 -1.12
N VAL A 56 -8.37 3.98 -1.14
CA VAL A 56 -9.79 3.89 -0.76
C VAL A 56 -9.99 4.35 0.68
N ALA A 57 -9.14 3.93 1.62
CA ALA A 57 -9.21 4.36 3.02
C ALA A 57 -9.04 5.88 3.15
N VAL A 58 -8.06 6.47 2.47
CA VAL A 58 -7.85 7.93 2.47
C VAL A 58 -9.07 8.64 1.88
N VAL A 59 -9.56 8.23 0.71
CA VAL A 59 -10.73 8.85 0.06
C VAL A 59 -11.96 8.78 0.98
N LEU A 60 -12.27 7.60 1.54
CA LEU A 60 -13.39 7.43 2.46
C LEU A 60 -13.24 8.29 3.72
N SER A 61 -12.02 8.49 4.23
CA SER A 61 -11.76 9.37 5.37
C SER A 61 -12.04 10.84 5.04
N LEU A 62 -11.83 11.25 3.79
CA LEU A 62 -12.02 12.63 3.35
C LEU A 62 -13.48 12.96 3.06
N ILE A 63 -14.31 11.96 2.73
CA ILE A 63 -15.76 12.16 2.52
C ILE A 63 -16.37 12.79 3.78
N LYS A 64 -16.85 14.02 3.62
CA LYS A 64 -17.51 14.78 4.67
C LYS A 64 -18.85 14.10 4.95
N GLY A 65 -18.93 13.33 6.04
CA GLY A 65 -20.21 12.84 6.54
C GLY A 65 -21.13 14.03 6.79
N LYS A 66 -22.33 14.00 6.19
CA LYS A 66 -23.39 14.98 6.43
C LYS A 66 -23.60 15.12 7.95
N ASN A 67 -23.57 16.37 8.41
CA ASN A 67 -23.82 16.74 9.80
C ASN A 67 -25.16 16.15 10.27
#